data_AF-A0A8S3ACX6-F1
#
_entry.id   AF-A0A8S3ACX6-F1
#
_cell.length_a   1.000
_cell.length_b   1.000
_cell.length_c   1.000
_cell.angle_alpha   90.00
_cell.angle_beta   90.00
_cell.angle_gamma   90.00
#
_symmetry.space_group_name_H-M   'P 1'
#
loop_
_entity.id
_entity.type
_entity.pdbx_description
1 polymer ?
#
loop_
_entity_poly.entity_id
_entity_poly.type
_entity_poly.pdbx_seq_one_letter_code
_entity_poly.pdbx_strand_id
1 'polypeptide(L)'
;MKLVICVIVERDLEALLLTEQNLGRGYWFPFDEIQPGETRTLAAKRIANKVGPHDFDPICVLKIRCSDLLPCLPSTQTYYLLTKSSLIRANVPNTVKSIWMNLERINMAIKNRELLGLEPYNVLKTILERQQTNGWDKLISGGKIFEEPTFQVVDFQQTDLNNPANSSPLEQLISSAKFTNKVQESIFKEFYSYTFPSEHMSLKAFTEAMDNKLSMIEKSKIQAYFRAFDSQKNSYLTYTDYLIGLAAMDPNTSHGGTPAELRCRYIFRFYNAKSTGLMSIEEFR
;
A
#
# COMPACT_ATOMS: atom_id res chain seq x y z
N MET A 1 -3.39 8.19 20.15
CA MET A 1 -4.20 7.95 18.95
C MET A 1 -3.82 9.00 17.93
N LYS A 2 -3.25 8.63 16.79
CA LYS A 2 -3.00 9.61 15.72
C LYS A 2 -4.20 9.59 14.79
N LEU A 3 -4.91 10.70 14.68
CA LEU A 3 -6.05 10.81 13.78
C LEU A 3 -5.58 11.52 12.51
N VAL A 4 -5.66 10.83 11.38
CA VAL A 4 -5.20 11.34 10.09
C VAL A 4 -6.40 11.58 9.18
N ILE A 5 -6.44 12.73 8.54
CA ILE A 5 -7.42 13.05 7.50
C ILE A 5 -6.72 12.94 6.16
N CYS A 6 -7.34 12.25 5.23
CA CYS A 6 -6.98 12.15 3.83
C CYS A 6 -8.06 12.88 3.01
N VAL A 7 -7.65 13.77 2.12
CA VAL A 7 -8.57 14.51 1.26
C VAL A 7 -8.45 13.98 -0.17
N ILE A 8 -9.57 13.54 -0.71
CA ILE A 8 -9.72 13.20 -2.12
C ILE A 8 -10.28 14.46 -2.78
N VAL A 9 -9.45 15.13 -3.57
CA VAL A 9 -9.88 16.26 -4.38
C VAL A 9 -10.05 15.77 -5.81
N GLU A 10 -11.27 15.88 -6.30
CA GLU A 10 -11.66 15.45 -7.64
C GLU A 10 -11.94 16.67 -8.52
N ARG A 11 -11.61 16.56 -9.80
CA ARG A 11 -11.87 17.57 -10.82
C ARG A 11 -12.56 16.95 -12.03
N ASP A 12 -13.73 17.52 -12.34
CA ASP A 12 -14.55 17.22 -13.51
C ASP A 12 -14.77 15.72 -13.74
N LEU A 13 -14.82 14.94 -12.67
CA LEU A 13 -15.10 13.50 -12.61
C LEU A 13 -14.01 12.60 -13.19
N GLU A 14 -12.95 13.21 -13.73
CA GLU A 14 -11.98 12.52 -14.58
C GLU A 14 -10.58 12.49 -13.97
N ALA A 15 -10.31 13.34 -12.98
CA ALA A 15 -8.98 13.46 -12.40
C ALA A 15 -9.01 13.63 -10.88
N LEU A 16 -7.94 13.13 -10.25
CA LEU A 16 -7.66 13.29 -8.83
C LEU A 16 -6.44 14.19 -8.65
N LEU A 17 -6.46 15.03 -7.62
CA LEU A 17 -5.29 15.76 -7.17
C LEU A 17 -4.44 14.86 -6.27
N LEU A 18 -3.20 14.61 -6.70
CA LEU A 18 -2.22 13.90 -5.91
C LEU A 18 -1.07 14.83 -5.53
N THR A 19 -0.44 14.55 -4.41
CA THR A 19 0.73 15.25 -3.88
C THR A 19 1.87 14.28 -3.68
N GLU A 20 3.08 14.71 -4.00
CA GLU A 20 4.29 13.94 -3.73
C GLU A 20 4.48 13.85 -2.22
N GLN A 21 4.41 12.64 -1.70
CA GLN A 21 4.68 12.36 -0.29
C GLN A 21 6.18 12.28 -0.08
N ASN A 22 6.68 12.92 0.99
CA ASN A 22 8.06 12.81 1.48
C ASN A 22 9.10 12.71 0.35
N LEU A 23 9.50 13.86 -0.21
CA LEU A 23 10.52 14.04 -1.28
C LEU A 23 10.89 12.74 -2.01
N GLY A 24 9.97 12.28 -2.86
CA GLY A 24 10.21 11.17 -3.76
C GLY A 24 9.57 9.84 -3.37
N ARG A 25 8.91 9.66 -2.21
CA ARG A 25 8.22 8.39 -1.87
C ARG A 25 7.09 8.01 -2.83
N GLY A 26 6.55 9.00 -3.55
CA GLY A 26 5.57 8.82 -4.61
C GLY A 26 4.35 9.72 -4.43
N TYR A 27 3.49 9.76 -5.44
CA TYR A 27 2.26 10.55 -5.41
C TYR A 27 1.15 9.81 -4.66
N TRP A 28 0.44 10.55 -3.82
CA TRP A 28 -0.71 10.08 -3.05
C TRP A 28 -1.75 11.17 -2.85
N PHE A 29 -2.88 10.82 -2.27
CA PHE A 29 -3.82 11.80 -1.74
C PHE A 29 -3.15 12.72 -0.70
N PRO A 30 -3.47 14.02 -0.69
CA PRO A 30 -3.11 14.91 0.42
C PRO A 30 -3.65 14.38 1.75
N PHE A 31 -2.80 14.33 2.78
CA PHE A 31 -3.23 13.95 4.12
C PHE A 31 -2.43 14.69 5.19
N ASP A 32 -2.97 14.74 6.41
CA ASP A 32 -2.29 15.28 7.58
C ASP A 32 -2.95 14.82 8.89
N GLU A 33 -2.24 14.97 10.01
CA GLU A 33 -2.77 14.74 11.35
C GLU A 33 -3.76 15.85 11.75
N ILE A 34 -4.83 15.50 12.48
CA ILE A 34 -5.74 16.48 13.09
C ILE A 34 -5.03 17.19 14.23
N GLN A 35 -5.15 18.52 14.26
CA GLN A 35 -4.60 19.34 15.33
C GLN A 35 -5.49 19.31 16.58
N PRO A 36 -4.93 19.51 17.79
CA PRO A 36 -5.73 19.58 19.02
C PRO A 36 -6.85 20.64 18.91
N GLY A 37 -8.10 20.22 19.15
CA GLY A 37 -9.28 21.09 19.06
C GLY A 37 -9.85 21.28 17.65
N GLU A 38 -9.20 20.75 16.61
CA GLU A 38 -9.66 20.84 15.23
C GLU A 38 -10.75 19.78 14.93
N THR A 39 -11.84 20.19 14.29
CA THR A 39 -12.85 19.23 13.80
C THR A 39 -12.35 18.57 12.51
N ARG A 40 -12.87 17.39 12.17
CA ARG A 40 -12.50 16.66 10.94
C ARG A 40 -12.69 17.52 9.69
N THR A 41 -13.76 18.29 9.63
CA THR A 41 -14.06 19.21 8.51
C THR A 41 -13.06 20.35 8.44
N LEU A 42 -12.65 20.92 9.57
CA LEU A 42 -11.62 21.97 9.60
C LEU A 42 -10.25 21.42 9.16
N ALA A 43 -9.88 20.23 9.63
CA ALA A 43 -8.66 19.54 9.21
C ALA A 43 -8.65 19.27 7.70
N ALA A 44 -9.77 18.79 7.15
CA ALA A 44 -9.93 18.60 5.71
C ALA A 44 -9.70 19.89 4.94
N LYS A 45 -10.39 20.97 5.33
CA LYS A 45 -10.25 22.29 4.69
C LYS A 45 -8.81 22.76 4.78
N ARG A 46 -8.14 22.60 5.92
CA ARG A 46 -6.74 22.96 6.10
C ARG A 46 -5.82 22.17 5.16
N ILE A 47 -5.97 20.84 5.10
CA ILE A 47 -5.16 19.98 4.21
C ILE A 47 -5.38 20.34 2.75
N ALA A 48 -6.63 20.55 2.39
CA ALA A 48 -7.01 20.85 1.02
C ALA A 48 -6.58 22.28 0.62
N ASN A 49 -6.57 23.24 1.56
CA ASN A 49 -6.01 24.58 1.35
C ASN A 49 -4.48 24.58 1.16
N LYS A 50 -3.75 23.57 1.67
CA LYS A 50 -2.29 23.45 1.42
C LYS A 50 -1.98 23.18 -0.05
N VAL A 51 -2.89 22.55 -0.78
CA VAL A 51 -2.71 22.19 -2.19
C VAL A 51 -3.32 23.20 -3.14
N GLY A 52 -4.02 24.22 -2.64
CA GLY A 52 -4.53 25.33 -3.43
C GLY A 52 -5.66 26.08 -2.72
N PRO A 53 -5.91 27.34 -3.07
CA PRO A 53 -7.13 28.03 -2.66
C PRO A 53 -8.30 27.41 -3.43
N HIS A 54 -9.12 26.63 -2.75
CA HIS A 54 -10.32 26.07 -3.35
C HIS A 54 -11.53 26.47 -2.50
N ASP A 55 -12.58 26.96 -3.16
CA ASP A 55 -13.92 26.94 -2.59
C ASP A 55 -14.41 25.50 -2.68
N PHE A 56 -14.17 24.76 -1.60
CA PHE A 56 -14.63 23.40 -1.45
C PHE A 56 -16.14 23.40 -1.16
N ASP A 57 -16.90 22.80 -2.08
CA ASP A 57 -18.29 22.39 -1.87
C ASP A 57 -18.39 21.43 -0.66
N PRO A 58 -19.59 21.15 -0.12
CA PRO A 58 -19.73 20.40 1.14
C PRO A 58 -18.92 19.11 1.14
N ILE A 59 -17.98 19.04 2.09
CA ILE A 59 -17.08 17.90 2.29
C ILE A 59 -17.91 16.68 2.68
N CYS A 60 -17.83 15.63 1.88
CA CYS A 60 -18.47 14.36 2.19
C CYS A 60 -17.46 13.39 2.82
N VAL A 61 -17.85 12.74 3.92
CA VAL A 61 -17.08 11.64 4.51
C VAL A 61 -17.37 10.36 3.73
N LEU A 62 -16.39 9.89 2.95
CA LEU A 62 -16.53 8.67 2.16
C LEU A 62 -16.27 7.41 2.98
N LYS A 63 -15.28 7.44 3.87
CA LYS A 63 -14.89 6.29 4.68
C LYS A 63 -14.18 6.72 5.95
N ILE A 64 -14.54 6.05 7.04
CA ILE A 64 -13.75 6.02 8.28
C ILE A 64 -13.01 4.69 8.27
N ARG A 65 -11.68 4.72 8.28
CA ARG A 65 -10.86 3.55 8.54
C ARG A 65 -10.50 3.58 10.02
N CYS A 66 -10.95 2.59 10.78
CA CYS A 66 -10.45 2.33 12.12
C CYS A 66 -9.58 1.08 12.04
N SER A 67 -8.29 1.22 12.27
CA SER A 67 -7.42 0.05 12.37
C SER A 67 -7.31 -0.34 13.84
N ASP A 68 -8.20 -1.20 14.31
CA ASP A 68 -8.09 -1.87 15.62
C ASP A 68 -7.08 -3.04 15.58
N LEU A 69 -6.49 -3.27 14.41
CA LEU A 69 -5.75 -4.48 14.03
C LEU A 69 -4.40 -4.69 14.72
N LEU A 70 -4.01 -3.81 15.64
CA LEU A 70 -2.85 -4.04 16.48
C LEU A 70 -3.13 -3.60 17.92
N PRO A 71 -2.98 -4.48 18.94
CA PRO A 71 -3.07 -4.10 20.36
C PRO A 71 -2.00 -3.10 20.81
N CYS A 72 -1.10 -2.69 19.91
CA CYS A 72 0.16 -2.02 20.21
C CYS A 72 0.51 -0.86 19.26
N LEU A 73 -0.37 -0.50 18.32
CA LEU A 73 -0.32 0.83 17.68
C LEU A 73 -1.52 1.64 18.16
N PRO A 74 -1.33 2.91 18.56
CA PRO A 74 -2.45 3.75 18.96
C PRO A 74 -3.37 3.95 17.76
N SER A 75 -4.54 3.29 17.77
CA SER A 75 -5.62 3.32 16.76
C SER A 75 -5.51 4.48 15.76
N THR A 76 -4.80 4.28 14.65
CA THR A 76 -4.75 5.32 13.61
C THR A 76 -6.08 5.29 12.89
N GLN A 77 -6.83 6.39 12.99
CA GLN A 77 -8.07 6.55 12.26
C GLN A 77 -7.80 7.41 11.02
N THR A 78 -8.02 6.85 9.83
CA THR A 78 -7.89 7.58 8.57
C THR A 78 -9.26 7.89 8.02
N TYR A 79 -9.56 9.17 7.78
CA TYR A 79 -10.81 9.58 7.15
C TYR A 79 -10.54 9.97 5.71
N TYR A 80 -11.39 9.52 4.79
CA TYR A 80 -11.34 9.94 3.40
C TYR A 80 -12.47 10.93 3.17
N LEU A 81 -12.09 12.15 2.81
CA LEU A 81 -13.00 13.25 2.59
C LEU A 81 -12.97 13.64 1.14
N LEU A 82 -14.09 13.47 0.44
CA LEU A 82 -14.20 13.89 -0.95
C LEU A 82 -14.70 15.31 -1.01
N THR A 83 -14.04 16.09 -1.86
CA THR A 83 -14.49 17.44 -2.19
C THR A 83 -14.52 17.60 -3.70
N LYS A 84 -15.62 18.20 -4.17
CA LYS A 84 -15.76 18.66 -5.55
C LYS A 84 -15.05 20.00 -5.68
N SER A 85 -14.13 20.12 -6.63
CA SER A 85 -13.51 21.40 -6.94
C SER A 85 -14.28 22.06 -8.09
N SER A 86 -15.20 22.98 -7.78
CA SER A 86 -15.92 23.77 -8.79
C SER A 86 -15.06 24.89 -9.41
N LEU A 87 -13.89 25.19 -8.81
CA LEU A 87 -13.06 26.35 -9.17
C LEU A 87 -11.59 25.99 -9.50
N ILE A 88 -11.36 25.93 -10.83
CA ILE A 88 -10.30 26.57 -11.64
C ILE A 88 -8.82 26.12 -11.54
N ARG A 89 -8.26 26.10 -12.76
CA ARG A 89 -6.87 26.14 -13.28
C ARG A 89 -5.86 27.09 -12.56
N ALA A 90 -6.11 27.50 -11.31
CA ALA A 90 -5.20 28.34 -10.57
C ALA A 90 -3.91 27.56 -10.26
N ASN A 91 -2.76 28.23 -10.43
CA ASN A 91 -1.46 27.67 -10.10
C ASN A 91 -1.46 27.27 -8.62
N VAL A 92 -1.32 25.97 -8.36
CA VAL A 92 -1.12 25.42 -7.02
C VAL A 92 0.13 26.11 -6.43
N PRO A 93 0.06 26.61 -5.18
CA PRO A 93 1.24 27.15 -4.51
C PRO A 93 2.42 26.18 -4.60
N ASN A 94 3.59 26.68 -5.01
CA ASN A 94 4.82 25.90 -5.27
C ASN A 94 5.39 25.13 -4.05
N THR A 95 4.74 25.17 -2.90
CA THR A 95 5.25 24.58 -1.66
C THR A 95 5.08 23.06 -1.61
N VAL A 96 4.03 22.53 -2.25
CA VAL A 96 3.80 21.08 -2.35
C VAL A 96 3.70 20.69 -3.80
N LYS A 97 4.60 19.81 -4.24
CA LYS A 97 4.56 19.26 -5.60
C LYS A 97 3.29 18.44 -5.75
N SER A 98 2.33 18.99 -6.47
CA SER A 98 1.03 18.37 -6.72
C SER A 98 0.78 18.21 -8.21
N ILE A 99 -0.10 17.27 -8.55
CA ILE A 99 -0.42 16.96 -9.94
C ILE A 99 -1.85 16.44 -10.04
N TRP A 100 -2.54 16.89 -11.08
CA TRP A 100 -3.81 16.31 -11.50
C TRP A 100 -3.53 15.08 -12.36
N MET A 101 -4.03 13.92 -11.92
CA MET A 101 -3.91 12.66 -12.66
C MET A 101 -5.29 12.12 -13.01
N ASN A 102 -5.52 11.94 -14.32
CA ASN A 102 -6.63 11.13 -14.83
C ASN A 102 -6.25 9.64 -14.86
N LEU A 103 -7.18 8.77 -15.25
CA LEU A 103 -6.96 7.32 -15.23
C LEU A 103 -5.76 6.89 -16.09
N GLU A 104 -5.56 7.52 -17.25
CA GLU A 104 -4.43 7.23 -18.13
C GLU A 104 -3.09 7.58 -17.45
N ARG A 105 -2.98 8.78 -16.88
CA ARG A 105 -1.79 9.22 -16.13
C ARG A 105 -1.53 8.36 -14.90
N ILE A 106 -2.57 7.96 -14.16
CA ILE A 106 -2.44 7.05 -13.02
C ILE A 106 -1.87 5.70 -13.49
N ASN A 107 -2.35 5.15 -14.61
CA ASN A 107 -1.80 3.91 -15.17
C ASN A 107 -0.33 4.05 -15.60
N MET A 108 0.06 5.19 -16.18
CA MET A 108 1.47 5.46 -16.48
C MET A 108 2.29 5.56 -15.18
N ALA A 109 1.79 6.27 -14.17
CA ALA A 109 2.44 6.39 -12.87
C ALA A 109 2.59 5.05 -12.15
N ILE A 110 1.63 4.12 -12.28
CA ILE A 110 1.75 2.74 -11.79
C ILE A 110 2.90 2.01 -12.49
N LYS A 111 2.95 2.05 -13.82
CA LYS A 111 4.02 1.42 -14.61
C LYS A 111 5.40 1.99 -14.26
N ASN A 112 5.45 3.30 -14.02
CA ASN A 112 6.68 4.01 -13.64
C ASN A 112 6.98 3.95 -12.13
N ARG A 113 6.12 3.30 -11.33
CA ARG A 113 6.25 3.18 -9.86
C ARG A 113 6.36 4.54 -9.16
N GLU A 114 5.58 5.50 -9.63
CA GLU A 114 5.53 6.87 -9.14
C GLU A 114 4.45 7.08 -8.08
N LEU A 115 3.50 6.16 -7.92
CA LEU A 115 2.49 6.24 -6.86
C LEU A 115 2.98 5.58 -5.58
N LEU A 116 2.49 6.08 -4.45
CA LEU A 116 2.74 5.46 -3.14
C LEU A 116 2.01 4.10 -3.00
N GLY A 117 0.91 3.89 -3.72
CA GLY A 117 0.06 2.70 -3.69
C GLY A 117 -1.02 2.70 -4.80
N LEU A 118 -2.03 1.84 -4.69
CA LEU A 118 -3.06 1.65 -5.72
C LEU A 118 -4.38 2.41 -5.45
N GLU A 119 -4.51 2.98 -4.25
CA GLU A 119 -5.75 3.60 -3.80
C GLU A 119 -6.25 4.74 -4.73
N PRO A 120 -5.41 5.65 -5.27
CA PRO A 120 -5.82 6.61 -6.31
C PRO A 120 -6.47 5.97 -7.53
N TYR A 121 -5.92 4.85 -8.01
CA TYR A 121 -6.47 4.12 -9.15
C TYR A 121 -7.83 3.52 -8.82
N ASN A 122 -7.92 2.82 -7.68
CA ASN A 122 -9.15 2.16 -7.25
C ASN A 122 -10.28 3.17 -7.02
N VAL A 123 -9.98 4.32 -6.41
CA VAL A 123 -10.93 5.41 -6.20
C VAL A 123 -11.42 5.97 -7.52
N LEU A 124 -10.50 6.37 -8.41
CA LEU A 124 -10.90 6.99 -9.67
C LEU A 124 -11.69 6.02 -10.56
N LYS A 125 -11.25 4.76 -10.64
CA LYS A 125 -11.98 3.70 -11.35
C LYS A 125 -13.40 3.54 -10.80
N THR A 126 -13.55 3.48 -9.47
CA THR A 126 -14.87 3.37 -8.82
C THR A 126 -15.76 4.59 -9.10
N ILE A 127 -15.19 5.80 -9.09
CA ILE A 127 -15.92 7.03 -9.43
C ILE A 127 -16.43 6.96 -10.88
N LEU A 128 -15.58 6.58 -11.83
CA LEU A 128 -15.93 6.47 -13.25
C LEU A 128 -16.97 5.39 -13.53
N GLU A 129 -16.84 4.19 -12.93
CA GLU A 129 -17.79 3.08 -13.10
C GLU A 129 -19.19 3.42 -12.56
N ARG A 130 -19.27 4.09 -11.40
CA ARG A 130 -20.54 4.42 -10.76
C ARG A 130 -21.26 5.61 -11.41
N GLN A 131 -20.55 6.49 -12.10
CA GLN A 131 -21.17 7.54 -12.91
C GLN A 131 -22.03 7.00 -14.03
N GLN A 132 -21.59 5.92 -14.66
CA GLN A 132 -22.34 5.29 -15.74
C GLN A 132 -23.66 4.69 -15.26
N THR A 133 -23.81 4.43 -13.96
CA THR A 133 -24.94 3.68 -13.43
C THR A 133 -25.96 4.53 -12.68
N ASN A 134 -25.59 5.48 -11.80
CA ASN A 134 -26.60 6.12 -10.92
C ASN A 134 -26.25 7.50 -10.29
N GLY A 135 -25.26 8.23 -10.80
CA GLY A 135 -24.92 9.57 -10.27
C GLY A 135 -24.30 9.57 -8.86
N TRP A 136 -23.91 10.77 -8.39
CA TRP A 136 -23.07 10.97 -7.21
C TRP A 136 -23.67 10.52 -5.88
N ASP A 137 -24.97 10.72 -5.68
CA ASP A 137 -25.63 10.47 -4.39
C ASP A 137 -25.65 8.99 -4.01
N LYS A 138 -25.64 8.08 -4.99
CA LYS A 138 -25.50 6.63 -4.75
C LYS A 138 -24.07 6.19 -4.47
N LEU A 139 -23.06 6.94 -4.89
CA LEU A 139 -21.65 6.62 -4.57
C LEU A 139 -21.41 6.74 -3.06
N ILE A 140 -21.96 7.79 -2.46
CA ILE A 140 -21.85 8.13 -1.05
C ILE A 140 -22.70 7.20 -0.18
N SER A 141 -23.92 6.88 -0.64
CA SER A 141 -24.85 6.02 0.12
C SER A 141 -24.61 4.52 -0.07
N GLY A 142 -23.89 4.10 -1.10
CA GLY A 142 -23.92 2.73 -1.63
C GLY A 142 -22.71 1.82 -1.33
N GLY A 143 -21.62 2.26 -0.68
CA GLY A 143 -20.65 1.27 -0.18
C GLY A 143 -19.20 1.71 -0.02
N LYS A 144 -18.43 0.79 0.57
CA LYS A 144 -16.99 0.89 0.84
C LYS A 144 -16.21 1.05 -0.48
N ILE A 145 -15.57 2.21 -0.68
CA ILE A 145 -14.66 2.45 -1.82
C ILE A 145 -13.28 1.82 -1.57
N PHE A 146 -12.90 1.69 -0.29
CA PHE A 146 -11.68 1.02 0.12
C PHE A 146 -12.03 -0.24 0.90
N GLU A 147 -11.25 -1.29 0.74
CA GLU A 147 -11.26 -2.42 1.66
C GLU A 147 -10.54 -2.03 2.95
N GLU A 148 -10.86 -2.66 4.07
CA GLU A 148 -10.03 -2.51 5.26
C GLU A 148 -8.90 -3.52 5.16
N PRO A 149 -7.64 -3.10 5.29
CA PRO A 149 -6.53 -4.03 5.23
C PRO A 149 -6.66 -4.91 6.45
N THR A 150 -6.80 -6.21 6.26
CA THR A 150 -6.95 -7.12 7.38
C THR A 150 -5.56 -7.60 7.79
N PHE A 151 -5.19 -7.35 9.05
CA PHE A 151 -4.12 -8.12 9.66
C PHE A 151 -4.69 -9.50 9.99
N GLN A 152 -4.30 -10.47 9.18
CA GLN A 152 -4.59 -11.86 9.46
C GLN A 152 -3.31 -12.46 10.02
N VAL A 153 -3.33 -12.76 11.32
CA VAL A 153 -2.31 -13.62 11.90
C VAL A 153 -2.44 -14.96 11.21
N VAL A 154 -1.33 -15.45 10.66
CA VAL A 154 -1.26 -16.84 10.26
C VAL A 154 -1.10 -17.64 11.54
N ASP A 155 -2.23 -18.05 12.12
CA ASP A 155 -2.26 -18.77 13.40
C ASP A 155 -1.72 -20.19 13.20
N PHE A 156 -0.59 -20.49 13.85
CA PHE A 156 -0.09 -21.85 13.94
C PHE A 156 -0.76 -22.50 15.14
N GLN A 157 -1.79 -23.30 14.92
CA GLN A 157 -2.16 -24.24 15.96
C GLN A 157 -0.96 -25.19 16.14
N GLN A 158 -0.27 -25.10 17.30
CA GLN A 158 0.84 -25.98 17.66
C GLN A 158 0.50 -27.48 17.57
N THR A 159 -0.79 -27.81 17.47
CA THR A 159 -1.35 -29.15 17.34
C THR A 159 -1.21 -29.79 15.95
N ASP A 160 -0.90 -29.03 14.88
CA ASP A 160 -0.80 -29.57 13.51
C ASP A 160 0.62 -30.00 13.09
N LEU A 161 1.59 -29.97 14.01
CA LEU A 161 2.92 -30.56 13.76
C LEU A 161 2.86 -32.07 13.44
N ASN A 162 1.75 -32.72 13.80
CA ASN A 162 1.53 -34.15 13.54
C ASN A 162 0.91 -34.44 12.18
N ASN A 163 0.44 -33.43 11.42
CA ASN A 163 -0.09 -33.67 10.07
C ASN A 163 0.10 -32.45 9.13
N PRO A 164 1.31 -32.23 8.59
CA PRO A 164 1.61 -31.10 7.71
C PRO A 164 0.76 -31.06 6.43
N ALA A 165 0.05 -32.14 6.09
CA ALA A 165 -0.81 -32.25 4.91
C ALA A 165 -2.01 -31.28 4.90
N ASN A 166 -2.43 -30.76 6.05
CA ASN A 166 -3.60 -29.86 6.15
C ASN A 166 -3.25 -28.37 6.14
N SER A 167 -1.98 -28.02 6.32
CA SER A 167 -1.53 -26.62 6.37
C SER A 167 -1.25 -26.09 4.96
N SER A 168 -1.60 -24.83 4.70
CA SER A 168 -1.31 -24.22 3.40
C SER A 168 0.21 -24.12 3.18
N PRO A 169 0.70 -24.17 1.92
CA PRO A 169 2.13 -24.05 1.65
C PRO A 169 2.76 -22.78 2.26
N LEU A 170 1.99 -21.69 2.34
CA LEU A 170 2.44 -20.42 2.91
C LEU A 170 2.56 -20.49 4.44
N GLU A 171 1.60 -21.13 5.11
CA GLU A 171 1.69 -21.42 6.56
C GLU A 171 2.93 -22.25 6.88
N GLN A 172 3.21 -23.28 6.08
CA GLN A 172 4.39 -24.14 6.27
C GLN A 172 5.69 -23.32 6.16
N LEU A 173 5.76 -22.38 5.22
CA LEU A 173 6.92 -21.52 5.05
C LEU A 173 7.12 -20.58 6.25
N ILE A 174 6.05 -19.91 6.69
CA ILE A 174 6.11 -18.97 7.82
C ILE A 174 6.41 -19.70 9.13
N SER A 175 5.79 -20.87 9.34
CA SER A 175 6.06 -21.77 10.47
C SER A 175 7.52 -22.23 10.46
N SER A 176 8.03 -22.61 9.29
CA SER A 176 9.42 -23.04 9.15
C SER A 176 10.42 -21.91 9.43
N ALA A 177 10.07 -20.66 9.14
CA ALA A 177 10.86 -19.47 9.50
C ALA A 177 10.77 -19.12 11.00
N LYS A 178 9.94 -19.83 11.79
CA LYS A 178 9.64 -19.56 13.21
C LYS A 178 9.04 -18.18 13.44
N PHE A 179 8.28 -17.67 12.47
CA PHE A 179 7.60 -16.37 12.57
C PHE A 179 6.35 -16.47 13.44
N THR A 180 6.56 -16.51 14.76
CA THR A 180 5.48 -16.48 15.77
C THR A 180 4.58 -15.25 15.63
N ASN A 181 3.39 -15.26 16.24
CA ASN A 181 2.45 -14.15 16.21
C ASN A 181 3.11 -12.81 16.63
N LYS A 182 3.98 -12.82 17.64
CA LYS A 182 4.75 -11.63 18.07
C LYS A 182 5.72 -11.12 17.00
N VAL A 183 6.33 -12.03 16.24
CA VAL A 183 7.23 -11.67 15.12
C VAL A 183 6.42 -11.09 13.97
N GLN A 184 5.31 -11.73 13.59
CA GLN A 184 4.39 -11.22 12.57
C GLN A 184 3.87 -9.82 12.93
N GLU A 185 3.44 -9.59 14.17
CA GLU A 185 3.05 -8.26 14.65
C GLU A 185 4.18 -7.23 14.51
N SER A 186 5.42 -7.61 14.84
CA SER A 186 6.57 -6.73 14.69
C SER A 186 6.84 -6.39 13.22
N ILE A 187 6.76 -7.38 12.33
CA ILE A 187 6.93 -7.19 10.87
C ILE A 187 5.80 -6.32 10.32
N PHE A 188 4.57 -6.51 10.78
CA PHE A 188 3.43 -5.70 10.36
C PHE A 188 3.55 -4.24 10.78
N LYS A 189 3.98 -3.96 12.02
CA LYS A 189 4.27 -2.58 12.47
C LYS A 189 5.30 -1.90 11.59
N GLU A 190 6.35 -2.65 11.24
CA GLU A 190 7.40 -2.17 10.37
C GLU A 190 6.87 -1.89 8.97
N PHE A 191 6.22 -2.86 8.34
CA PHE A 191 5.55 -2.69 7.05
C PHE A 191 4.69 -1.43 7.05
N TYR A 192 3.83 -1.28 8.06
CA TYR A 192 2.93 -0.14 8.20
C TYR A 192 3.66 1.20 8.32
N SER A 193 4.80 1.24 9.02
CA SER A 193 5.59 2.47 9.16
C SER A 193 6.14 3.00 7.82
N TYR A 194 6.37 2.11 6.85
CA TYR A 194 6.85 2.46 5.51
C TYR A 194 5.72 2.64 4.49
N THR A 195 4.57 2.03 4.71
CA THR A 195 3.43 2.13 3.76
C THR A 195 2.47 3.23 4.11
N PHE A 196 2.38 3.64 5.38
CA PHE A 196 1.44 4.67 5.81
C PHE A 196 1.54 5.95 4.95
N PRO A 197 0.38 6.50 4.50
CA PRO A 197 -1.01 6.08 4.76
C PRO A 197 -1.57 5.03 3.79
N SER A 198 -0.78 4.55 2.83
CA SER A 198 -1.17 3.48 1.93
C SER A 198 -1.18 2.12 2.63
N GLU A 199 -1.90 1.17 2.02
CA GLU A 199 -1.98 -0.24 2.40
C GLU A 199 -0.94 -1.10 1.68
N HIS A 200 -0.33 -0.53 0.64
CA HIS A 200 0.57 -1.20 -0.26
C HIS A 200 1.97 -0.64 -0.11
N MET A 201 2.97 -1.51 -0.26
CA MET A 201 4.37 -1.10 -0.29
C MET A 201 4.83 -0.94 -1.73
N SER A 202 5.12 0.31 -2.12
CA SER A 202 5.78 0.61 -3.39
C SER A 202 7.25 0.16 -3.37
N LEU A 203 7.89 0.08 -4.54
CA LEU A 203 9.32 -0.21 -4.63
C LEU A 203 10.17 0.75 -3.80
N LYS A 204 9.80 2.03 -3.74
CA LYS A 204 10.55 3.06 -3.01
C LYS A 204 10.45 2.83 -1.50
N ALA A 205 9.24 2.60 -0.98
CA ALA A 205 9.03 2.24 0.42
C ALA A 205 9.75 0.92 0.78
N PHE A 206 9.72 -0.07 -0.12
CA PHE A 206 10.47 -1.31 0.06
C PHE A 206 11.98 -1.09 0.07
N THR A 207 12.50 -0.18 -0.77
CA THR A 207 13.91 0.16 -0.82
C THR A 207 14.36 0.78 0.49
N GLU A 208 13.59 1.75 1.02
CA GLU A 208 13.83 2.34 2.34
C GLU A 208 13.78 1.29 3.46
N ALA A 209 12.78 0.39 3.43
CA ALA A 209 12.65 -0.68 4.40
C ALA A 209 13.86 -1.64 4.38
N MET A 210 14.29 -2.07 3.19
CA MET A 210 15.43 -2.97 3.03
C MET A 210 16.77 -2.30 3.37
N ASP A 211 16.97 -1.03 3.00
CA ASP A 211 18.22 -0.29 3.28
C ASP A 211 18.41 -0.09 4.80
N ASN A 212 17.33 0.19 5.53
CA ASN A 212 17.38 0.41 6.98
C ASN A 212 17.63 -0.87 7.79
N LYS A 213 17.22 -2.05 7.29
CA LYS A 213 17.21 -3.31 8.06
C LYS A 213 18.22 -4.34 7.61
N LEU A 214 18.44 -4.41 6.31
CA LEU A 214 19.31 -5.39 5.69
C LEU A 214 20.43 -4.62 5.00
N SER A 215 21.24 -3.91 5.79
CA SER A 215 22.44 -3.20 5.34
C SER A 215 23.45 -4.07 4.59
N MET A 216 23.22 -5.39 4.54
CA MET A 216 23.97 -6.37 3.76
C MET A 216 23.42 -6.61 2.34
N ILE A 217 22.22 -6.12 2.01
CA ILE A 217 21.67 -6.24 0.65
C ILE A 217 22.27 -5.13 -0.21
N GLU A 218 22.95 -5.55 -1.27
CA GLU A 218 23.44 -4.63 -2.30
C GLU A 218 22.28 -3.85 -2.93
N LYS A 219 22.35 -2.51 -2.95
CA LYS A 219 21.30 -1.64 -3.48
C LYS A 219 20.88 -1.99 -4.92
N SER A 220 21.82 -2.48 -5.72
CA SER A 220 21.56 -2.92 -7.12
C SER A 220 20.59 -4.11 -7.20
N LYS A 221 20.47 -4.91 -6.13
CA LYS A 221 19.64 -6.12 -6.07
C LYS A 221 18.25 -5.89 -5.50
N ILE A 222 17.98 -4.73 -4.89
CA ILE A 222 16.69 -4.42 -4.25
C ILE A 222 15.53 -4.59 -5.22
N GLN A 223 15.69 -4.16 -6.48
CA GLN A 223 14.65 -4.32 -7.49
C GLN A 223 14.35 -5.79 -7.81
N ALA A 224 15.36 -6.66 -7.75
CA ALA A 224 15.19 -8.10 -7.93
C ALA A 224 14.48 -8.75 -6.73
N TYR A 225 14.79 -8.34 -5.51
CA TYR A 225 14.05 -8.76 -4.32
C TYR A 225 12.59 -8.32 -4.39
N PHE A 226 12.32 -7.06 -4.73
CA PHE A 226 10.95 -6.57 -4.87
C PHE A 226 10.15 -7.39 -5.88
N ARG A 227 10.74 -7.70 -7.05
CA ARG A 227 10.10 -8.59 -8.04
C ARG A 227 9.87 -10.00 -7.51
N ALA A 228 10.79 -10.54 -6.71
CA ALA A 228 10.63 -11.87 -6.13
C ALA A 228 9.49 -11.92 -5.11
N PHE A 229 9.29 -10.83 -4.37
CA PHE A 229 8.23 -10.64 -3.37
C PHE A 229 6.87 -10.43 -4.06
N ASP A 230 6.84 -9.65 -5.15
CA ASP A 230 5.64 -9.38 -5.96
C ASP A 230 5.28 -10.58 -6.87
N SER A 231 4.85 -11.67 -6.24
CA SER A 231 4.55 -12.93 -6.93
C SER A 231 3.41 -12.80 -7.95
N GLN A 232 2.50 -11.86 -7.73
CA GLN A 232 1.33 -11.60 -8.59
C GLN A 232 1.61 -10.54 -9.66
N LYS A 233 2.78 -9.88 -9.66
CA LYS A 233 3.16 -8.80 -10.59
C LYS A 233 2.23 -7.58 -10.49
N ASN A 234 1.76 -7.27 -9.28
CA ASN A 234 0.90 -6.13 -9.01
C ASN A 234 1.67 -4.79 -9.02
N SER A 235 3.00 -4.82 -9.06
CA SER A 235 3.92 -3.69 -8.89
C SER A 235 3.91 -3.05 -7.50
N TYR A 236 3.24 -3.69 -6.55
CA TYR A 236 3.17 -3.32 -5.14
C TYR A 236 3.14 -4.58 -4.29
N LEU A 237 3.58 -4.48 -3.04
CA LEU A 237 3.52 -5.59 -2.09
C LEU A 237 2.40 -5.35 -1.08
N THR A 238 1.60 -6.38 -0.86
CA THR A 238 0.75 -6.46 0.34
C THR A 238 1.61 -6.83 1.56
N TYR A 239 1.04 -6.73 2.76
CA TYR A 239 1.70 -7.25 3.95
C TYR A 239 2.04 -8.75 3.81
N THR A 240 1.14 -9.52 3.23
CA THR A 240 1.32 -10.96 3.00
C THR A 240 2.51 -11.23 2.09
N ASP A 241 2.64 -10.50 0.97
CA ASP A 241 3.80 -10.63 0.07
C ASP A 241 5.12 -10.32 0.80
N TYR A 242 5.11 -9.27 1.62
CA TYR A 242 6.27 -8.84 2.41
C TYR A 242 6.65 -9.88 3.48
N LEU A 243 5.68 -10.38 4.24
CA LEU A 243 5.89 -11.39 5.29
C LEU A 243 6.46 -12.70 4.71
N ILE A 244 5.86 -13.20 3.63
CA ILE A 244 6.28 -14.46 3.01
C ILE A 244 7.66 -14.31 2.37
N GLY A 245 7.93 -13.17 1.73
CA GLY A 245 9.24 -12.88 1.16
C GLY A 245 10.34 -12.86 2.24
N LEU A 246 10.08 -12.25 3.40
CA LEU A 246 11.00 -12.29 4.53
C LEU A 246 11.18 -13.72 5.07
N ALA A 247 10.10 -14.49 5.21
CA ALA A 247 10.17 -15.89 5.65
C ALA A 247 11.00 -16.75 4.68
N ALA A 248 10.89 -16.52 3.37
CA ALA A 248 11.70 -17.22 2.36
C ALA A 248 13.20 -16.88 2.45
N MET A 249 13.53 -15.66 2.89
CA MET A 249 14.91 -15.20 3.10
C MET A 249 15.50 -15.63 4.44
N ASP A 250 14.67 -15.99 5.43
CA ASP A 250 15.15 -16.32 6.77
C ASP A 250 16.07 -17.56 6.76
N PRO A 251 17.24 -17.49 7.43
CA PRO A 251 18.19 -18.61 7.46
C PRO A 251 17.67 -19.81 8.27
N ASN A 252 16.71 -19.63 9.17
CA ASN A 252 16.12 -20.73 9.94
C ASN A 252 15.06 -21.50 9.14
N THR A 253 14.62 -20.96 8.00
CA THR A 253 13.67 -21.66 7.14
C THR A 253 14.28 -22.95 6.62
N SER A 254 13.51 -24.04 6.68
CA SER A 254 13.96 -25.39 6.35
C SER A 254 14.40 -25.50 4.89
N HIS A 255 15.37 -26.37 4.66
CA HIS A 255 15.90 -26.71 3.34
C HIS A 255 15.24 -27.95 2.72
N GLY A 256 14.24 -28.54 3.39
CA GLY A 256 13.46 -29.67 2.87
C GLY A 256 11.98 -29.35 2.63
N GLY A 257 11.31 -30.21 1.85
CA GLY A 257 9.87 -30.19 1.65
C GLY A 257 9.33 -28.93 0.98
N THR A 258 8.06 -28.61 1.26
CA THR A 258 7.34 -27.47 0.68
C THR A 258 8.00 -26.11 0.95
N PRO A 259 8.53 -25.80 2.15
CA PRO A 259 9.25 -24.54 2.38
C PRO A 259 10.45 -24.38 1.43
N ALA A 260 11.23 -25.43 1.19
CA ALA A 260 12.37 -25.40 0.28
C ALA A 260 11.94 -25.15 -1.17
N GLU A 261 10.87 -25.81 -1.62
CA GLU A 261 10.31 -25.57 -2.95
C GLU A 261 9.87 -24.11 -3.13
N LEU A 262 9.17 -23.55 -2.13
CA LEU A 262 8.75 -22.14 -2.17
C LEU A 262 9.96 -21.21 -2.23
N ARG A 263 11.01 -21.45 -1.43
CA ARG A 263 12.27 -20.68 -1.50
C ARG A 263 12.88 -20.74 -2.90
N CYS A 264 12.93 -21.92 -3.52
CA CYS A 264 13.39 -22.08 -4.90
C CYS A 264 12.58 -21.22 -5.88
N ARG A 265 11.26 -21.11 -5.70
CA ARG A 265 10.42 -20.21 -6.52
C ARG A 265 10.78 -18.73 -6.33
N TYR A 266 11.06 -18.30 -5.09
CA TYR A 266 11.54 -16.92 -4.81
C TYR A 266 12.91 -16.66 -5.45
N ILE A 267 13.85 -17.60 -5.30
CA ILE A 267 15.18 -17.53 -5.93
C ILE A 267 15.04 -17.45 -7.46
N PHE A 268 14.19 -18.28 -8.06
CA PHE A 268 13.94 -18.23 -9.50
C PHE A 268 13.39 -16.88 -9.95
N ARG A 269 12.39 -16.32 -9.25
CA ARG A 269 11.85 -14.98 -9.56
C ARG A 269 12.88 -13.86 -9.40
N PHE A 270 13.79 -14.00 -8.44
CA PHE A 270 14.89 -13.05 -8.23
C PHE A 270 15.80 -12.97 -9.46
N TYR A 271 16.17 -14.11 -10.05
CA TYR A 271 17.03 -14.15 -11.24
C TYR A 271 16.27 -13.90 -12.56
N ASN A 272 15.00 -14.31 -12.66
CA ASN A 272 14.18 -14.13 -13.87
C ASN A 272 13.72 -12.67 -14.05
N ALA A 273 14.65 -11.80 -14.44
CA ALA A 273 14.44 -10.37 -14.64
C ALA A 273 13.43 -10.07 -15.75
N LYS A 274 13.49 -10.82 -16.84
CA LYS A 274 12.60 -10.69 -18.01
C LYS A 274 11.20 -11.25 -17.75
N SER A 275 11.00 -11.98 -16.65
CA SER A 275 9.71 -12.55 -16.24
C SER A 275 9.07 -13.46 -17.29
N THR A 276 9.88 -14.17 -18.09
CA THR A 276 9.43 -15.04 -19.20
C THR A 276 8.94 -16.41 -18.73
N GLY A 277 9.12 -16.73 -17.43
CA GLY A 277 8.91 -18.07 -16.90
C GLY A 277 10.08 -19.03 -17.14
N LEU A 278 11.10 -18.61 -17.89
CA LEU A 278 12.37 -19.31 -18.10
C LEU A 278 13.53 -18.41 -17.65
N MET A 279 14.68 -18.99 -17.30
CA MET A 279 15.88 -18.23 -16.97
C MET A 279 16.83 -18.28 -18.16
N SER A 280 17.18 -17.11 -18.73
CA SER A 280 18.16 -17.06 -19.81
C SER A 280 19.59 -17.22 -19.27
N ILE A 281 20.54 -17.57 -20.14
CA ILE A 281 21.95 -17.74 -19.74
C ILE A 281 22.50 -16.43 -19.15
N GLU A 282 22.07 -15.29 -19.69
CA GLU A 282 22.46 -13.97 -19.19
C GLU A 282 21.87 -13.66 -17.81
N GLU A 283 20.73 -14.23 -17.46
CA GLU A 283 20.11 -14.07 -16.13
C GLU A 283 20.72 -15.01 -15.08
N PHE A 284 21.30 -16.12 -15.53
CA PHE A 284 22.00 -17.09 -14.68
C PHE A 284 23.44 -16.68 -14.33
N ARG A 285 24.09 -15.92 -15.22
CA ARG A 285 25.46 -15.40 -15.04
C ARG A 285 25.49 -14.21 -14.10
#